data_AF-U1MQB5-F1
#
_entry.id   AF-U1MQB5-F1
#
_cell.length_a   1.000
_cell.length_b   1.000
_cell.length_c   1.000
_cell.angle_alpha   90.00
_cell.angle_beta   90.00
_cell.angle_gamma   90.00
#
_symmetry.space_group_name_H-M   'P 1'
#
loop_
_entity.id
_entity.type
_entity.pdbx_description
1 polymer ?
#
loop_
_entity_poly.entity_id
_entity_poly.type
_entity_poly.pdbx_seq_one_letter_code
_entity_poly.pdbx_strand_id
1 'polypeptide(L)'
;MPARRHFLASASTAAVAALTAGCSGRISGGESDTPEQASQQSRTATATDTDIDTDIDAYLPTRENTLSLPLSPSALREAAQSGGPEKDGIPSIDNPTFVSSDETEILDPGDPVFGVVHNGIVRAYPQAILVLHEIVNDTFGDANITVTYCPLTGTAQGFRRGETTFGVSGRLINNNLVMYDRATETWWPQMLATAIPGPWNESPTIRSLTPIRVTWTTWKQWKQQHPETRVLSTETGYAKNYGRDPYGSYNPLRGYYADERLLFPALHQDDRYPKKTIVHGARTPNGAAAFHKESLRRAGVLSGTIDELSVIAVYDPELDTGYVYENPADMTFTLERKDRDRDRLSRRMEPNMIHHHCRSHACTVSMQCGLHGQDTIQKLRCMLMTERSHEQSRDKTDTTDTNRRWQKALSVIDSVLRWILTAISAIRQQRQLGLLAGIVGSVYFGVYLWGIGHLAPGLGGWGLTIVSDPFATFTTPALGPFSYRPIARIQIGALTYLFSLNSIIGLALAMLVGMNVAGSVLLWRRPTACGLHGASGGILAGIPGLISGTACCGPIILLVIGVQASGVIITAFELLVPAAVVILVASLVMIGRRIERIS
;
A
#
# COMPACT_ATOMS: atom_id res chain seq x y z
N MET A 1 7.94 -46.91 -39.09
CA MET A 1 6.65 -47.60 -39.37
C MET A 1 6.42 -48.65 -38.29
N PRO A 2 5.18 -49.06 -37.97
CA PRO A 2 3.95 -48.31 -37.66
C PRO A 2 3.75 -48.21 -36.12
N ALA A 3 3.03 -47.25 -35.54
CA ALA A 3 1.56 -47.18 -35.36
C ALA A 3 0.96 -48.47 -34.73
N ARG A 4 0.18 -48.44 -33.64
CA ARG A 4 -1.16 -47.83 -33.45
C ARG A 4 -1.57 -47.93 -31.94
N ARG A 5 -2.24 -46.94 -31.32
CA ARG A 5 -3.71 -46.89 -30.98
C ARG A 5 -4.20 -48.03 -30.05
N HIS A 6 -5.09 -47.86 -29.06
CA HIS A 6 -6.17 -46.86 -28.86
C HIS A 6 -6.79 -46.91 -27.42
N PHE A 7 -7.35 -45.77 -26.96
CA PHE A 7 -8.64 -45.58 -26.25
C PHE A 7 -8.87 -46.10 -24.80
N LEU A 8 -9.21 -45.20 -23.87
CA LEU A 8 -10.55 -44.91 -23.27
C LEU A 8 -10.91 -45.84 -22.07
N ALA A 9 -11.75 -45.49 -21.09
CA ALA A 9 -12.75 -44.41 -21.00
C ALA A 9 -12.99 -43.91 -19.54
N SER A 10 -13.78 -42.82 -19.42
CA SER A 10 -14.72 -42.46 -18.32
C SER A 10 -14.22 -42.41 -16.85
N ALA A 11 -14.31 -41.27 -16.15
CA ALA A 11 -15.55 -40.68 -15.58
C ALA A 11 -16.22 -41.62 -14.55
N SER A 12 -16.49 -41.20 -13.31
CA SER A 12 -17.55 -40.21 -13.03
C SER A 12 -17.38 -39.42 -11.72
N THR A 13 -18.04 -38.26 -11.71
CA THR A 13 -18.43 -37.42 -10.55
C THR A 13 -19.15 -38.18 -9.42
N ALA A 14 -18.98 -37.75 -8.16
CA ALA A 14 -20.00 -36.97 -7.40
C ALA A 14 -19.90 -37.10 -5.85
N ALA A 15 -20.58 -36.15 -5.20
CA ALA A 15 -21.23 -36.24 -3.88
C ALA A 15 -20.45 -35.93 -2.58
N VAL A 16 -20.87 -34.80 -2.01
CA VAL A 16 -20.82 -34.43 -0.58
C VAL A 16 -21.68 -35.38 0.25
N ALA A 17 -21.20 -35.81 1.43
CA ALA A 17 -22.00 -36.01 2.64
C ALA A 17 -21.09 -36.20 3.87
N ALA A 18 -21.53 -35.73 5.04
CA ALA A 18 -20.85 -35.90 6.33
C ALA A 18 -21.38 -37.13 7.10
N LEU A 19 -20.63 -37.61 8.11
CA LEU A 19 -21.08 -37.77 9.52
C LEU A 19 -20.26 -38.81 10.33
N THR A 20 -19.74 -38.37 11.48
CA THR A 20 -19.68 -39.02 12.82
C THR A 20 -19.28 -40.50 13.03
N ALA A 21 -18.25 -40.71 13.87
CA ALA A 21 -18.26 -41.44 15.16
C ALA A 21 -16.89 -41.19 15.85
N GLY A 22 -16.77 -40.79 17.13
CA GLY A 22 -16.97 -41.58 18.36
C GLY A 22 -15.60 -42.05 18.89
N CYS A 23 -15.22 -42.09 20.18
CA CYS A 23 -15.88 -41.97 21.49
C CYS A 23 -14.79 -41.55 22.53
N SER A 24 -14.97 -40.64 23.49
CA SER A 24 -15.70 -40.68 24.78
C SER A 24 -14.82 -40.94 26.02
N GLY A 25 -15.03 -40.11 27.07
CA GLY A 25 -14.48 -40.24 28.42
C GLY A 25 -14.55 -38.88 29.17
N ARG A 26 -15.72 -38.42 29.64
CA ARG A 26 -16.34 -38.67 30.97
C ARG A 26 -15.52 -38.14 32.16
N ILE A 27 -16.05 -37.55 33.24
CA ILE A 27 -17.38 -37.00 33.68
C ILE A 27 -17.05 -36.15 34.94
N SER A 28 -17.48 -34.89 35.11
CA SER A 28 -18.57 -34.39 35.98
C SER A 28 -18.20 -32.94 36.36
N GLY A 29 -19.07 -31.96 36.64
CA GLY A 29 -20.54 -31.90 36.57
C GLY A 29 -21.08 -30.72 37.39
N GLY A 30 -21.82 -29.81 36.73
CA GLY A 30 -22.80 -28.84 37.27
C GLY A 30 -22.28 -27.63 38.08
N GLU A 31 -22.89 -26.44 38.08
CA GLU A 31 -24.05 -25.80 37.41
C GLU A 31 -23.87 -24.25 37.58
N SER A 32 -24.58 -23.27 37.01
CA SER A 32 -25.73 -23.16 36.08
C SER A 32 -25.77 -21.75 35.42
N ASP A 33 -26.42 -21.62 34.26
CA ASP A 33 -27.16 -20.46 33.71
C ASP A 33 -26.58 -19.02 33.66
N THR A 34 -25.96 -18.70 32.52
CA THR A 34 -26.40 -17.75 31.44
C THR A 34 -27.49 -16.66 31.69
N PRO A 35 -27.60 -15.61 30.84
CA PRO A 35 -26.81 -14.35 30.82
C PRO A 35 -27.70 -13.08 30.92
N GLU A 36 -27.14 -11.84 30.95
CA GLU A 36 -27.67 -10.71 30.13
C GLU A 36 -26.81 -9.42 30.14
N GLN A 37 -26.73 -8.81 28.94
CA GLN A 37 -26.71 -7.36 28.64
C GLN A 37 -25.90 -6.38 29.51
N ALA A 38 -24.74 -5.96 28.98
CA ALA A 38 -24.16 -4.66 29.30
C ALA A 38 -24.82 -3.56 28.44
N SER A 39 -25.62 -2.69 29.05
CA SER A 39 -26.20 -1.51 28.42
C SER A 39 -25.23 -0.32 28.45
N GLN A 40 -25.18 0.43 27.35
CA GLN A 40 -24.43 1.69 27.29
C GLN A 40 -25.16 2.77 28.09
N GLN A 41 -24.45 3.51 28.96
CA GLN A 41 -24.83 4.91 29.19
C GLN A 41 -23.68 5.82 29.64
N SER A 42 -23.32 6.68 28.68
CA SER A 42 -22.63 7.96 28.83
C SER A 42 -22.92 8.71 30.13
N ARG A 43 -21.88 9.22 30.79
CA ARG A 43 -21.95 10.42 31.63
C ARG A 43 -20.75 11.33 31.41
N THR A 44 -21.06 12.57 31.08
CA THR A 44 -20.13 13.70 30.94
C THR A 44 -19.38 13.96 32.24
N ALA A 45 -18.06 14.11 32.17
CA ALA A 45 -17.24 14.67 33.25
C ALA A 45 -16.60 15.97 32.75
N THR A 46 -16.83 17.06 33.48
CA THR A 46 -16.22 18.37 33.20
C THR A 46 -14.74 18.31 33.57
N ALA A 47 -13.86 18.39 32.58
CA ALA A 47 -12.42 18.47 32.81
C ALA A 47 -12.01 19.90 33.20
N THR A 48 -11.22 20.02 34.27
CA THR A 48 -10.56 21.26 34.66
C THR A 48 -9.31 21.45 33.79
N ASP A 49 -9.06 22.66 33.33
CA ASP A 49 -8.03 22.98 32.33
C ASP A 49 -6.62 23.13 32.93
N THR A 50 -6.02 21.99 33.31
CA THR A 50 -4.57 21.83 33.59
C THR A 50 -4.18 20.34 33.48
N ASP A 51 -2.93 20.05 33.10
CA ASP A 51 -2.30 18.72 32.98
C ASP A 51 -2.73 17.82 31.79
N ILE A 52 -2.71 18.36 30.56
CA ILE A 52 -2.68 17.54 29.32
C ILE A 52 -1.26 17.44 28.71
N ASP A 53 -0.42 18.46 28.89
CA ASP A 53 0.88 18.55 28.19
C ASP A 53 1.93 17.56 28.70
N THR A 54 1.80 17.08 29.94
CA THR A 54 2.68 16.11 30.59
C THR A 54 2.48 14.66 30.12
N ASP A 55 1.33 14.32 29.52
CA ASP A 55 1.04 12.94 29.09
C ASP A 55 1.60 12.64 27.68
N ILE A 56 1.66 13.64 26.79
CA ILE A 56 2.11 13.44 25.40
C ILE A 56 3.60 13.05 25.32
N ASP A 57 4.48 13.63 26.16
CA ASP A 57 5.91 13.26 26.17
C ASP A 57 6.17 11.85 26.75
N ALA A 58 5.21 11.29 27.50
CA ALA A 58 5.27 9.88 27.91
C ALA A 58 5.01 8.92 26.73
N TYR A 59 4.24 9.36 25.73
CA TYR A 59 3.91 8.55 24.54
C TYR A 59 4.83 8.79 23.33
N LEU A 60 5.36 10.02 23.15
CA LEU A 60 6.18 10.41 21.99
C LEU A 60 7.39 11.28 22.39
N PRO A 61 8.64 10.77 22.30
CA PRO A 61 9.84 11.53 22.67
C PRO A 61 10.16 12.71 21.73
N THR A 62 9.72 13.90 22.12
CA THR A 62 10.01 15.16 21.41
C THR A 62 11.30 15.83 21.87
N ARG A 63 11.75 16.85 21.13
CA ARG A 63 12.87 17.73 21.51
C ARG A 63 12.38 18.82 22.45
N GLU A 64 13.20 19.16 23.44
CA GLU A 64 12.98 20.32 24.34
C GLU A 64 12.75 21.63 23.57
N ASN A 65 13.48 21.83 22.47
CA ASN A 65 13.36 23.00 21.60
C ASN A 65 12.86 22.60 20.21
N THR A 66 11.77 23.24 19.77
CA THR A 66 11.21 23.12 18.42
C THR A 66 12.17 23.68 17.37
N LEU A 67 12.32 22.95 16.27
CA LEU A 67 13.17 23.34 15.13
C LEU A 67 12.49 24.42 14.29
N SER A 68 13.30 25.31 13.70
CA SER A 68 12.81 26.36 12.80
C SER A 68 11.89 25.82 11.70
N LEU A 69 10.87 26.60 11.35
CA LEU A 69 9.91 26.31 10.28
C LEU A 69 9.97 27.43 9.22
N PRO A 70 9.89 27.10 7.92
CA PRO A 70 9.90 28.11 6.86
C PRO A 70 8.56 28.87 6.73
N LEU A 71 7.50 28.34 7.34
CA LEU A 71 6.13 28.85 7.35
C LEU A 71 5.49 28.53 8.70
N SER A 72 4.41 29.21 9.09
CA SER A 72 3.65 28.84 10.28
C SER A 72 3.03 27.44 10.16
N PRO A 73 2.74 26.73 11.27
CA PRO A 73 2.05 25.44 11.23
C PRO A 73 0.70 25.49 10.47
N SER A 74 -0.04 26.59 10.56
CA SER A 74 -1.28 26.81 9.80
C SER A 74 -1.03 26.95 8.29
N ALA A 75 -0.05 27.75 7.88
CA ALA A 75 0.32 27.89 6.47
C ALA A 75 0.89 26.57 5.89
N LEU A 76 1.55 25.75 6.70
CA LEU A 76 1.96 24.38 6.32
C LEU A 76 0.75 23.45 6.12
N ARG A 77 -0.29 23.55 6.98
CA ARG A 77 -1.57 22.83 6.78
C ARG A 77 -2.28 23.27 5.50
N GLU A 78 -2.32 24.58 5.22
CA GLU A 78 -2.92 25.14 4.00
C GLU A 78 -2.15 24.75 2.73
N ALA A 79 -0.83 24.64 2.82
CA ALA A 79 0.05 24.17 1.73
C ALA A 79 0.00 22.63 1.51
N ALA A 80 -0.71 21.87 2.35
CA ALA A 80 -0.79 20.43 2.25
C ALA A 80 -1.80 19.98 1.17
N GLN A 81 -1.33 19.27 0.16
CA GLN A 81 -2.13 18.75 -0.95
C GLN A 81 -2.27 17.23 -0.90
N SER A 82 -3.24 16.67 -1.63
CA SER A 82 -3.36 15.21 -1.79
C SER A 82 -2.23 14.68 -2.65
N GLY A 83 -1.56 13.61 -2.19
CA GLY A 83 -0.61 12.84 -3.00
C GLY A 83 -1.29 11.82 -3.92
N GLY A 84 -2.60 11.60 -3.78
CA GLY A 84 -3.36 10.54 -4.45
C GLY A 84 -3.88 9.45 -3.50
N PRO A 85 -3.03 8.82 -2.66
CA PRO A 85 -3.48 7.89 -1.63
C PRO A 85 -4.31 8.57 -0.54
N GLU A 86 -5.23 7.82 0.06
CA GLU A 86 -5.90 8.19 1.31
C GLU A 86 -4.99 7.89 2.53
N LYS A 87 -5.50 8.13 3.76
CA LYS A 87 -4.86 7.72 5.02
C LYS A 87 -4.56 6.22 4.99
N ASP A 88 -3.32 5.83 5.27
CA ASP A 88 -2.80 4.45 5.13
C ASP A 88 -3.08 3.80 3.75
N GLY A 89 -3.26 4.63 2.71
CA GLY A 89 -3.27 4.21 1.30
C GLY A 89 -1.94 3.59 0.88
N ILE A 90 -0.85 4.11 1.45
CA ILE A 90 0.47 3.47 1.51
C ILE A 90 0.63 2.95 2.95
N PRO A 91 0.57 1.62 3.18
CA PRO A 91 0.66 1.07 4.53
C PRO A 91 2.11 1.09 5.04
N SER A 92 2.31 1.57 6.27
CA SER A 92 3.57 1.41 7.01
C SER A 92 3.87 -0.05 7.32
N ILE A 93 5.12 -0.36 7.65
CA ILE A 93 5.51 -1.66 8.22
C ILE A 93 5.61 -1.49 9.73
N ASP A 94 4.64 -2.04 10.46
CA ASP A 94 4.55 -1.86 11.92
C ASP A 94 5.11 -3.04 12.73
N ASN A 95 5.40 -4.16 12.06
CA ASN A 95 6.02 -5.35 12.64
C ASN A 95 7.14 -5.87 11.71
N PRO A 96 8.27 -5.16 11.59
CA PRO A 96 9.33 -5.51 10.65
C PRO A 96 10.07 -6.79 11.04
N THR A 97 10.23 -7.69 10.07
CA THR A 97 11.06 -8.90 10.17
C THR A 97 12.40 -8.67 9.47
N PHE A 98 13.48 -9.30 9.94
CA PHE A 98 14.82 -9.08 9.41
C PHE A 98 15.55 -10.40 9.14
N VAL A 99 16.25 -10.49 8.02
CA VAL A 99 17.18 -11.59 7.67
C VAL A 99 18.63 -11.20 7.96
N SER A 100 19.58 -12.12 7.84
CA SER A 100 21.01 -11.79 7.86
C SER A 100 21.47 -11.11 6.56
N SER A 101 22.67 -10.53 6.57
CA SER A 101 23.26 -9.88 5.39
C SER A 101 23.64 -10.86 4.28
N ASP A 102 23.71 -12.17 4.54
CA ASP A 102 24.04 -13.21 3.56
C ASP A 102 22.79 -13.90 2.97
N GLU A 103 21.63 -13.80 3.61
CA GLU A 103 20.35 -14.38 3.17
C GLU A 103 19.54 -13.43 2.26
N THR A 104 19.99 -12.19 2.04
CA THR A 104 19.25 -11.21 1.24
C THR A 104 19.47 -11.42 -0.26
N GLU A 105 18.48 -12.00 -0.94
CA GLU A 105 18.47 -12.19 -2.40
C GLU A 105 18.01 -10.93 -3.17
N ILE A 106 17.66 -9.85 -2.47
CA ILE A 106 16.91 -8.70 -3.03
C ILE A 106 17.73 -7.42 -3.26
N LEU A 107 19.04 -7.46 -3.02
CA LEU A 107 19.91 -6.28 -3.10
C LEU A 107 21.15 -6.56 -3.97
N ASP A 108 21.22 -5.89 -5.12
CA ASP A 108 22.46 -5.79 -5.88
C ASP A 108 23.47 -4.87 -5.16
N PRO A 109 24.78 -5.03 -5.40
CA PRO A 109 25.82 -4.25 -4.69
C PRO A 109 25.67 -2.72 -4.79
N GLY A 110 25.06 -2.20 -5.85
CA GLY A 110 24.83 -0.78 -6.09
C GLY A 110 23.52 -0.23 -5.53
N ASP A 111 22.64 -1.09 -4.99
CA ASP A 111 21.29 -0.67 -4.59
C ASP A 111 21.31 0.20 -3.33
N PRO A 112 20.44 1.22 -3.22
CA PRO A 112 20.41 2.06 -2.03
C PRO A 112 19.83 1.33 -0.84
N VAL A 113 20.54 1.45 0.29
CA VAL A 113 20.03 1.07 1.61
C VAL A 113 20.09 2.27 2.54
N PHE A 114 19.16 2.31 3.47
CA PHE A 114 19.19 3.23 4.59
C PHE A 114 19.66 2.45 5.81
N GLY A 115 20.84 2.78 6.31
CA GLY A 115 21.46 2.12 7.45
C GLY A 115 21.15 2.85 8.77
N VAL A 116 20.89 2.10 9.83
CA VAL A 116 20.72 2.63 11.20
C VAL A 116 21.55 1.80 12.17
N VAL A 117 22.35 2.50 12.98
CA VAL A 117 23.06 1.94 14.15
C VAL A 117 22.47 2.58 15.40
N HIS A 118 21.90 1.77 16.29
CA HIS A 118 21.40 2.24 17.59
C HIS A 118 21.58 1.17 18.66
N ASN A 119 22.12 1.54 19.82
CA ASN A 119 22.37 0.65 20.96
C ASN A 119 23.07 -0.69 20.58
N GLY A 120 24.02 -0.64 19.64
CA GLY A 120 24.75 -1.81 19.13
C GLY A 120 23.98 -2.68 18.13
N ILE A 121 22.70 -2.40 17.89
CA ILE A 121 21.88 -3.06 16.85
C ILE A 121 22.08 -2.31 15.53
N VAL A 122 22.39 -3.06 14.47
CA VAL A 122 22.73 -2.53 13.15
C VAL A 122 21.77 -3.08 12.09
N ARG A 123 20.95 -2.21 11.49
CA ARG A 123 19.92 -2.58 10.52
C ARG A 123 20.06 -1.85 9.18
N ALA A 124 19.69 -2.54 8.12
CA ALA A 124 19.59 -2.00 6.77
C ALA A 124 18.13 -2.08 6.28
N TYR A 125 17.61 -0.96 5.79
CA TYR A 125 16.29 -0.89 5.17
C TYR A 125 16.47 -0.66 3.66
N PRO A 126 16.17 -1.66 2.81
CA PRO A 126 16.22 -1.53 1.35
C PRO A 126 15.31 -0.41 0.85
N GLN A 127 15.82 0.48 -0.02
CA GLN A 127 14.99 1.49 -0.69
C GLN A 127 13.87 0.82 -1.50
N ALA A 128 14.13 -0.34 -2.10
CA ALA A 128 13.16 -1.15 -2.84
C ALA A 128 11.94 -1.62 -2.01
N ILE A 129 12.07 -1.70 -0.67
CA ILE A 129 10.94 -1.94 0.24
C ILE A 129 10.31 -0.61 0.66
N LEU A 130 11.14 0.34 1.09
CA LEU A 130 10.67 1.61 1.64
C LEU A 130 9.96 2.51 0.61
N VAL A 131 10.26 2.40 -0.70
CA VAL A 131 9.51 3.09 -1.77
C VAL A 131 8.04 2.68 -1.85
N LEU A 132 7.70 1.49 -1.33
CA LEU A 132 6.33 0.95 -1.32
C LEU A 132 5.64 1.05 0.05
N HIS A 133 6.33 1.50 1.10
CA HIS A 133 5.81 1.55 2.46
C HIS A 133 5.98 2.91 3.15
N GLU A 134 6.96 3.70 2.72
CA GLU A 134 7.39 5.02 3.20
C GLU A 134 7.81 5.10 4.68
N ILE A 135 7.31 4.22 5.55
CA ILE A 135 7.51 4.23 7.00
C ILE A 135 7.68 2.79 7.50
N VAL A 136 8.70 2.55 8.32
CA VAL A 136 8.93 1.33 9.10
C VAL A 136 8.98 1.71 10.58
N ASN A 137 8.01 1.25 11.37
CA ASN A 137 8.02 1.40 12.81
C ASN A 137 8.72 0.18 13.41
N ASP A 138 9.87 0.39 14.02
CA ASP A 138 10.80 -0.63 14.48
C ASP A 138 11.14 -0.45 15.98
N THR A 139 11.84 -1.43 16.55
CA THR A 139 12.24 -1.49 17.95
C THR A 139 13.69 -1.96 18.04
N PHE A 140 14.57 -1.10 18.55
CA PHE A 140 16.01 -1.32 18.74
C PHE A 140 16.27 -1.58 20.22
N GLY A 141 16.00 -2.82 20.68
CA GLY A 141 16.07 -3.16 22.10
C GLY A 141 14.95 -2.49 22.87
N ASP A 142 15.30 -1.50 23.70
CA ASP A 142 14.39 -0.64 24.45
C ASP A 142 13.94 0.61 23.66
N ALA A 143 14.62 0.95 22.57
CA ALA A 143 14.33 2.17 21.81
C ALA A 143 13.35 1.92 20.65
N ASN A 144 12.13 2.43 20.77
CA ASN A 144 11.16 2.47 19.67
C ASN A 144 11.49 3.60 18.68
N ILE A 145 11.75 3.24 17.42
CA ILE A 145 12.24 4.12 16.35
C ILE A 145 11.35 3.96 15.12
N THR A 146 11.09 5.06 14.39
CA THR A 146 10.51 5.01 13.05
C THR A 146 11.57 5.39 12.02
N VAL A 147 11.65 4.67 10.89
CA VAL A 147 12.55 4.93 9.77
C VAL A 147 11.72 5.18 8.53
N THR A 148 11.99 6.28 7.85
CA THR A 148 11.07 6.86 6.86
C THR A 148 11.80 7.21 5.57
N TYR A 149 11.12 7.12 4.44
CA TYR A 149 11.63 7.47 3.12
C TYR A 149 10.53 8.08 2.25
N CYS A 150 10.79 9.26 1.69
CA CYS A 150 9.94 9.85 0.66
C CYS A 150 10.60 9.70 -0.73
N PRO A 151 9.97 8.96 -1.67
CA PRO A 151 10.53 8.79 -3.01
C PRO A 151 10.46 10.08 -3.84
N LEU A 152 9.51 10.97 -3.58
CA LEU A 152 9.32 12.19 -4.35
C LEU A 152 10.46 13.21 -4.15
N THR A 153 11.06 13.24 -2.96
CA THR A 153 12.19 14.12 -2.60
C THR A 153 13.52 13.40 -2.41
N GLY A 154 13.53 12.06 -2.42
CA GLY A 154 14.73 11.28 -2.13
C GLY A 154 15.21 11.52 -0.69
N THR A 155 14.30 11.59 0.28
CA THR A 155 14.62 11.93 1.67
C THR A 155 14.41 10.73 2.59
N ALA A 156 15.47 10.27 3.24
CA ALA A 156 15.41 9.27 4.31
C ALA A 156 15.69 9.92 5.67
N GLN A 157 14.83 9.70 6.68
CA GLN A 157 15.00 10.19 8.05
C GLN A 157 14.48 9.18 9.07
N GLY A 158 15.03 9.22 10.29
CA GLY A 158 14.59 8.38 11.40
C GLY A 158 14.31 9.22 12.63
N PHE A 159 13.39 8.76 13.48
CA PHE A 159 12.99 9.46 14.69
C PHE A 159 12.71 8.47 15.82
N ARG A 160 12.88 8.90 17.08
CA ARG A 160 12.26 8.19 18.22
C ARG A 160 10.75 8.35 18.12
N ARG A 161 10.00 7.26 18.29
CA ARG A 161 8.53 7.25 18.26
C ARG A 161 7.88 6.98 19.61
N GLY A 162 8.61 6.44 20.59
CA GLY A 162 7.99 5.97 21.84
C GLY A 162 6.97 4.89 21.53
N GLU A 163 5.80 4.91 22.18
CA GLU A 163 4.82 3.84 22.02
C GLU A 163 3.91 4.02 20.80
N THR A 164 3.86 5.23 20.20
CA THR A 164 3.08 5.47 18.98
C THR A 164 3.69 4.78 17.76
N THR A 165 2.85 4.55 16.75
CA THR A 165 3.30 4.18 15.39
C THR A 165 2.97 5.31 14.43
N PHE A 166 3.84 5.54 13.44
CA PHE A 166 3.59 6.51 12.38
C PHE A 166 2.96 5.85 11.16
N GLY A 167 1.91 6.47 10.62
CA GLY A 167 1.26 6.09 9.36
C GLY A 167 1.42 7.17 8.29
N VAL A 168 1.05 6.84 7.05
CA VAL A 168 1.11 7.76 5.91
C VAL A 168 -0.24 8.49 5.79
N SER A 169 -0.23 9.83 5.83
CA SER A 169 -1.47 10.62 5.81
C SER A 169 -2.14 10.72 4.43
N GLY A 170 -1.43 10.34 3.37
CA GLY A 170 -1.81 10.60 1.97
C GLY A 170 -1.56 12.04 1.50
N ARG A 171 -0.91 12.88 2.34
CA ARG A 171 -0.66 14.30 2.05
C ARG A 171 0.80 14.61 1.79
N LEU A 172 1.01 15.63 0.97
CA LEU A 172 2.32 16.15 0.60
C LEU A 172 2.42 17.65 0.91
N ILE A 173 3.56 18.07 1.45
CA ILE A 173 3.95 19.48 1.57
C ILE A 173 5.28 19.64 0.80
N ASN A 174 5.31 20.51 -0.20
CA ASN A 174 6.48 20.74 -1.06
C ASN A 174 7.07 19.44 -1.66
N ASN A 175 6.22 18.59 -2.25
CA ASN A 175 6.52 17.22 -2.72
C ASN A 175 6.95 16.20 -1.63
N ASN A 176 7.14 16.58 -0.37
CA ASN A 176 7.55 15.67 0.70
C ASN A 176 6.35 15.13 1.49
N LEU A 177 6.45 13.88 1.97
CA LEU A 177 5.34 13.21 2.67
C LEU A 177 5.04 13.83 4.03
N VAL A 178 3.75 13.83 4.38
CA VAL A 178 3.27 14.14 5.73
C VAL A 178 2.92 12.82 6.42
N MET A 179 3.62 12.51 7.49
CA MET A 179 3.30 11.40 8.38
C MET A 179 2.17 11.82 9.32
N TYR A 180 1.56 10.86 9.99
CA TYR A 180 0.77 11.14 11.18
C TYR A 180 1.06 10.07 12.25
N ASP A 181 0.95 10.41 13.53
CA ASP A 181 1.05 9.41 14.60
C ASP A 181 -0.33 8.85 14.98
N ARG A 182 -0.41 7.57 15.31
CA ARG A 182 -1.70 6.90 15.57
C ARG A 182 -2.27 7.10 16.97
N ALA A 183 -1.49 7.65 17.91
CA ALA A 183 -1.91 7.93 19.28
C ALA A 183 -2.70 9.25 19.39
N THR A 184 -2.25 10.31 18.70
CA THR A 184 -2.82 11.67 18.80
C THR A 184 -3.40 12.20 17.48
N GLU A 185 -3.28 11.42 16.40
CA GLU A 185 -3.64 11.78 15.02
C GLU A 185 -2.98 13.07 14.47
N THR A 186 -1.91 13.54 15.13
CA THR A 186 -1.17 14.75 14.75
C THR A 186 -0.42 14.56 13.43
N TRP A 187 -0.31 15.62 12.62
CA TRP A 187 0.45 15.61 11.38
C TRP A 187 1.90 16.02 11.58
N TRP A 188 2.81 15.30 10.92
CA TRP A 188 4.26 15.48 11.03
C TRP A 188 4.89 15.46 9.62
N PRO A 189 5.16 16.63 9.00
CA PRO A 189 5.81 16.70 7.69
C PRO A 189 7.23 16.16 7.79
N GLN A 190 7.56 15.12 7.01
CA GLN A 190 8.75 14.28 7.26
C GLN A 190 10.06 15.09 7.32
N MET A 191 10.29 16.01 6.38
CA MET A 191 11.48 16.87 6.40
C MET A 191 11.51 17.89 7.54
N LEU A 192 10.34 18.38 7.96
CA LEU A 192 10.24 19.40 9.00
C LEU A 192 10.18 18.81 10.41
N ALA A 193 9.84 17.52 10.54
CA ALA A 193 9.88 16.76 11.79
C ALA A 193 9.22 17.48 12.99
N THR A 194 8.19 18.29 12.74
CA THR A 194 7.51 19.14 13.73
C THR A 194 6.01 18.97 13.56
N ALA A 195 5.29 18.86 14.66
CA ALA A 195 3.83 18.77 14.67
C ALA A 195 3.21 19.98 13.98
N ILE A 196 2.21 19.74 13.14
CA ILE A 196 1.34 20.78 12.57
C ILE A 196 -0.13 20.37 12.69
N PRO A 197 -1.07 21.34 12.71
CA PRO A 197 -2.49 21.08 12.59
C PRO A 197 -2.84 20.21 11.38
N GLY A 198 -3.76 19.26 11.58
CA GLY A 198 -4.35 18.42 10.54
C GLY A 198 -5.88 18.32 10.69
N PRO A 199 -6.57 17.61 9.78
CA PRO A 199 -8.03 17.40 9.85
C PRO A 199 -8.46 16.35 10.89
N TRP A 200 -7.50 15.65 11.52
CA TRP A 200 -7.75 14.65 12.57
C TRP A 200 -7.35 15.18 13.96
N ASN A 201 -6.42 16.13 14.01
CA ASN A 201 -6.07 16.89 15.20
C ASN A 201 -5.81 18.34 14.78
N GLU A 202 -6.75 19.24 15.09
CA GLU A 202 -6.71 20.63 14.63
C GLU A 202 -5.82 21.54 15.48
N SER A 203 -5.53 21.13 16.73
CA SER A 203 -4.82 21.94 17.74
C SER A 203 -3.73 21.15 18.48
N PRO A 204 -2.76 20.52 17.78
CA PRO A 204 -1.70 19.75 18.41
C PRO A 204 -0.66 20.67 19.07
N THR A 205 0.00 20.18 20.13
CA THR A 205 1.18 20.85 20.71
C THR A 205 2.33 20.87 19.69
N ILE A 206 2.83 22.06 19.37
CA ILE A 206 3.85 22.25 18.32
C ILE A 206 5.25 21.93 18.84
N ARG A 207 5.60 20.64 18.84
CA ARG A 207 6.94 20.11 19.19
C ARG A 207 7.63 19.44 18.01
N SER A 208 8.96 19.29 18.08
CA SER A 208 9.75 18.56 17.07
C SER A 208 10.13 17.14 17.53
N LEU A 209 10.14 16.18 16.61
CA LEU A 209 10.60 14.81 16.87
C LEU A 209 12.10 14.76 17.18
N THR A 210 12.50 13.81 18.03
CA THR A 210 13.91 13.53 18.28
C THR A 210 14.50 12.68 17.15
N PRO A 211 15.45 13.20 16.34
CA PRO A 211 15.98 12.48 15.18
C PRO A 211 16.92 11.35 15.58
N ILE A 212 16.93 10.30 14.76
CA ILE A 212 17.90 9.20 14.75
C ILE A 212 18.70 9.29 13.44
N ARG A 213 20.00 9.02 13.51
CA ARG A 213 20.87 9.01 12.33
C ARG A 213 20.47 7.88 11.39
N VAL A 214 20.13 8.24 10.16
CA VAL A 214 19.91 7.32 9.03
C VAL A 214 20.98 7.60 7.97
N THR A 215 21.72 6.57 7.59
CA THR A 215 22.79 6.65 6.59
C THR A 215 22.29 6.16 5.23
N TRP A 216 22.09 7.08 4.28
CA TRP A 216 21.92 6.72 2.87
C TRP A 216 23.26 6.26 2.30
N THR A 217 23.33 5.04 1.78
CA THR A 217 24.53 4.47 1.15
C THR A 217 24.15 3.36 0.14
N THR A 218 25.13 2.77 -0.55
CA THR A 218 24.93 1.55 -1.34
C THR A 218 25.02 0.30 -0.46
N TRP A 219 24.35 -0.77 -0.86
CA TRP A 219 24.40 -2.06 -0.15
C TRP A 219 25.83 -2.58 0.03
N LYS A 220 26.67 -2.49 -1.01
CA LYS A 220 28.08 -2.90 -0.95
C LYS A 220 28.84 -2.17 0.15
N GLN A 221 28.71 -0.85 0.22
CA GLN A 221 29.40 -0.03 1.22
C GLN A 221 28.89 -0.32 2.62
N TRP A 222 27.57 -0.41 2.79
CA TRP A 222 26.97 -0.77 4.08
C TRP A 222 27.43 -2.14 4.58
N LYS A 223 27.30 -3.21 3.77
CA LYS A 223 27.73 -4.56 4.15
C LYS A 223 29.24 -4.65 4.40
N GLN A 224 30.05 -3.84 3.73
CA GLN A 224 31.50 -3.79 3.96
C GLN A 224 31.86 -3.18 5.33
N GLN A 225 31.11 -2.19 5.81
CA GLN A 225 31.33 -1.58 7.13
C GLN A 225 30.58 -2.29 8.26
N HIS A 226 29.46 -2.93 7.94
CA HIS A 226 28.53 -3.58 8.86
C HIS A 226 28.16 -4.99 8.38
N PRO A 227 29.12 -5.93 8.31
CA PRO A 227 28.83 -7.32 7.90
C PRO A 227 27.78 -8.00 8.80
N GLU A 228 27.71 -7.61 10.07
CA GLU A 228 26.74 -8.07 11.07
C GLU A 228 25.30 -7.56 10.86
N THR A 229 25.09 -6.67 9.88
CA THR A 229 23.81 -5.98 9.70
C THR A 229 22.64 -6.94 9.42
N ARG A 230 21.48 -6.61 10.00
CA ARG A 230 20.21 -7.29 9.75
C ARG A 230 19.40 -6.51 8.72
N VAL A 231 19.00 -7.16 7.64
CA VAL A 231 18.32 -6.53 6.49
C VAL A 231 16.82 -6.72 6.62
N LEU A 232 16.02 -5.66 6.42
CA LEU A 232 14.56 -5.75 6.42
C LEU A 232 14.11 -6.75 5.34
N SER A 233 13.29 -7.72 5.76
CA SER A 233 12.79 -8.80 4.90
C SER A 233 11.66 -8.31 3.98
N THR A 234 11.44 -9.03 2.87
CA THR A 234 10.23 -8.87 2.04
C THR A 234 8.98 -9.49 2.66
N GLU A 235 9.11 -10.16 3.81
CA GLU A 235 8.01 -10.71 4.62
C GLU A 235 7.39 -9.63 5.52
N THR A 236 6.84 -8.61 4.88
CA THR A 236 6.29 -7.40 5.52
C THR A 236 4.84 -7.56 5.99
N GLY A 237 4.21 -8.70 5.71
CA GLY A 237 2.76 -8.91 5.81
C GLY A 237 1.94 -8.43 4.59
N TYR A 238 2.57 -7.77 3.62
CA TYR A 238 1.89 -7.21 2.45
C TYR A 238 2.29 -7.91 1.13
N ALA A 239 1.29 -8.24 0.31
CA ALA A 239 1.51 -8.80 -1.03
C ALA A 239 1.92 -7.71 -2.04
N LYS A 240 3.18 -7.27 -1.97
CA LYS A 240 3.78 -6.29 -2.90
C LYS A 240 4.95 -6.88 -3.69
N ASN A 241 5.21 -6.36 -4.89
CA ASN A 241 6.40 -6.70 -5.66
C ASN A 241 7.52 -5.68 -5.39
N TYR A 242 8.45 -6.03 -4.51
CA TYR A 242 9.62 -5.21 -4.18
C TYR A 242 10.68 -5.14 -5.29
N GLY A 243 10.57 -5.98 -6.33
CA GLY A 243 11.43 -5.90 -7.52
C GLY A 243 11.02 -4.82 -8.53
N ARG A 244 9.99 -4.02 -8.23
CA ARG A 244 9.49 -2.96 -9.11
C ARG A 244 9.21 -1.67 -8.34
N ASP A 245 10.17 -0.77 -8.39
CA ASP A 245 10.00 0.62 -7.98
C ASP A 245 9.05 1.36 -8.96
N PRO A 246 7.99 2.03 -8.49
CA PRO A 246 7.03 2.72 -9.35
C PRO A 246 7.50 4.08 -9.88
N TYR A 247 8.61 4.62 -9.36
CA TYR A 247 9.19 5.92 -9.73
C TYR A 247 10.41 5.77 -10.66
N GLY A 248 11.16 4.67 -10.58
CA GLY A 248 12.27 4.43 -11.51
C GLY A 248 13.26 3.37 -11.04
N SER A 249 14.54 3.72 -11.01
CA SER A 249 15.59 2.93 -10.36
C SER A 249 16.76 3.84 -9.99
N TYR A 250 17.48 3.53 -8.91
CA TYR A 250 18.74 4.19 -8.57
C TYR A 250 19.97 3.47 -9.15
N ASN A 251 19.87 2.16 -9.38
CA ASN A 251 20.95 1.31 -9.87
C ASN A 251 20.49 0.54 -11.14
N PRO A 252 20.82 1.00 -12.36
CA PRO A 252 21.31 2.34 -12.69
C PRO A 252 20.22 3.41 -12.53
N LEU A 253 20.62 4.68 -12.46
CA LEU A 253 19.69 5.81 -12.29
C LEU A 253 18.77 5.98 -13.51
N ARG A 254 17.45 5.85 -13.32
CA ARG A 254 16.41 5.95 -14.36
C ARG A 254 15.09 6.48 -13.80
N GLY A 255 14.18 6.87 -14.71
CA GLY A 255 12.82 7.28 -14.37
C GLY A 255 12.76 8.65 -13.68
N TYR A 256 11.81 8.82 -12.78
CA TYR A 256 11.61 10.05 -12.00
C TYR A 256 12.88 10.49 -11.24
N TYR A 257 13.73 9.56 -10.81
CA TYR A 257 14.97 9.88 -10.10
C TYR A 257 16.07 10.50 -11.00
N ALA A 258 15.98 10.30 -12.32
CA ALA A 258 16.92 10.86 -13.30
C ALA A 258 16.43 12.17 -13.95
N ASP A 259 15.16 12.53 -13.73
CA ASP A 259 14.45 13.64 -14.39
C ASP A 259 14.31 14.82 -13.40
N GLU A 260 14.42 16.06 -13.86
CA GLU A 260 14.20 17.26 -13.03
C GLU A 260 12.71 17.58 -12.81
N ARG A 261 11.79 16.97 -13.58
CA ARG A 261 10.34 17.18 -13.40
C ARG A 261 9.89 16.73 -12.00
N LEU A 262 9.11 17.59 -11.34
CA LEU A 262 8.41 17.28 -10.10
C LEU A 262 7.02 16.74 -10.43
N LEU A 263 6.51 15.80 -9.63
CA LEU A 263 5.13 15.32 -9.79
C LEU A 263 4.09 16.32 -9.25
N PHE A 264 4.50 17.19 -8.31
CA PHE A 264 3.66 18.24 -7.74
C PHE A 264 4.36 19.60 -7.76
N PRO A 265 3.60 20.72 -7.68
CA PRO A 265 4.20 22.04 -7.54
C PRO A 265 5.11 22.16 -6.31
N ALA A 266 6.22 22.90 -6.46
CA ALA A 266 7.06 23.31 -5.34
C ALA A 266 6.55 24.62 -4.73
N LEU A 267 6.67 24.78 -3.41
CA LEU A 267 6.26 26.00 -2.69
C LEU A 267 7.21 27.18 -2.94
N HIS A 268 8.46 26.88 -3.32
CA HIS A 268 9.48 27.85 -3.68
C HIS A 268 10.28 27.32 -4.87
N GLN A 269 10.85 28.24 -5.66
CA GLN A 269 11.72 27.91 -6.79
C GLN A 269 13.01 28.69 -6.68
N ASP A 270 14.11 28.01 -6.97
CA ASP A 270 15.49 28.49 -6.86
C ASP A 270 16.26 27.85 -8.02
N ASP A 271 17.15 28.61 -8.66
CA ASP A 271 17.91 28.20 -9.84
C ASP A 271 19.41 28.04 -9.57
N ARG A 272 19.87 28.20 -8.32
CA ARG A 272 21.28 28.00 -7.92
C ARG A 272 21.77 26.57 -8.13
N TYR A 273 20.85 25.60 -8.14
CA TYR A 273 21.14 24.18 -8.37
C TYR A 273 20.00 23.50 -9.17
N PRO A 274 20.30 22.45 -9.97
CA PRO A 274 19.29 21.61 -10.59
C PRO A 274 18.30 21.02 -9.58
N LYS A 275 17.06 20.75 -10.02
CA LYS A 275 16.06 20.12 -9.16
C LYS A 275 16.53 18.72 -8.73
N LYS A 276 16.16 18.31 -7.52
CA LYS A 276 16.56 17.03 -6.88
C LYS A 276 18.08 16.88 -6.63
N THR A 277 18.84 17.99 -6.69
CA THR A 277 20.23 18.03 -6.20
C THR A 277 20.31 17.58 -4.75
N ILE A 278 21.21 16.63 -4.46
CA ILE A 278 21.35 16.04 -3.12
C ILE A 278 22.13 16.98 -2.20
N VAL A 279 21.56 17.26 -1.03
CA VAL A 279 22.17 18.09 0.01
C VAL A 279 22.09 17.40 1.38
N HIS A 280 23.06 17.67 2.23
CA HIS A 280 22.99 17.36 3.67
C HIS A 280 22.44 18.58 4.39
N GLY A 281 21.20 18.49 4.85
CA GLY A 281 20.54 19.55 5.62
C GLY A 281 20.86 19.47 7.11
N ALA A 282 21.04 20.62 7.75
CA ALA A 282 21.15 20.77 9.20
C ALA A 282 20.24 21.91 9.67
N ARG A 283 19.66 21.80 10.87
CA ARG A 283 18.65 22.74 11.35
C ARG A 283 18.65 22.84 12.88
N THR A 284 18.48 24.06 13.36
CA THR A 284 18.37 24.45 14.77
C THR A 284 17.03 25.18 14.98
N PRO A 285 16.69 25.59 16.22
CA PRO A 285 15.58 26.51 16.46
C PRO A 285 15.73 27.85 15.71
N ASN A 286 16.96 28.33 15.50
CA ASN A 286 17.24 29.64 14.92
C ASN A 286 17.27 29.65 13.38
N GLY A 287 17.59 28.52 12.73
CA GLY A 287 17.64 28.45 11.27
C GLY A 287 18.05 27.10 10.70
N ALA A 288 18.42 27.07 9.41
CA ALA A 288 18.89 25.89 8.72
C ALA A 288 20.03 26.20 7.73
N ALA A 289 20.87 25.20 7.46
CA ALA A 289 21.89 25.20 6.41
C ALA A 289 21.79 23.94 5.54
N ALA A 290 22.29 24.01 4.30
CA ALA A 290 22.32 22.89 3.37
C ALA A 290 23.69 22.79 2.70
N PHE A 291 24.32 21.63 2.81
CA PHE A 291 25.63 21.34 2.22
C PHE A 291 25.47 20.48 0.97
N HIS A 292 25.87 21.01 -0.18
CA HIS A 292 25.80 20.27 -1.46
C HIS A 292 26.69 19.02 -1.43
N LYS A 293 26.10 17.83 -1.65
CA LYS A 293 26.80 16.54 -1.46
C LYS A 293 28.06 16.43 -2.33
N GLU A 294 28.00 16.82 -3.59
CA GLU A 294 29.16 16.71 -4.49
C GLU A 294 30.25 17.76 -4.20
N SER A 295 29.90 18.91 -3.62
CA SER A 295 30.90 19.85 -3.10
C SER A 295 31.58 19.29 -1.85
N LEU A 296 30.79 18.69 -0.94
CA LEU A 296 31.29 18.04 0.27
C LEU A 296 32.20 16.85 -0.06
N ARG A 297 31.80 15.99 -1.00
CA ARG A 297 32.61 14.87 -1.53
C ARG A 297 33.98 15.32 -2.03
N ARG A 298 34.04 16.42 -2.79
CA ARG A 298 35.30 16.94 -3.36
C ARG A 298 36.19 17.61 -2.31
N ALA A 299 35.61 18.34 -1.37
CA ALA A 299 36.35 19.08 -0.35
C ALA A 299 36.76 18.19 0.84
N GLY A 300 36.04 17.08 1.08
CA GLY A 300 36.13 16.27 2.28
C GLY A 300 35.46 16.93 3.50
N VAL A 301 35.66 18.23 3.69
CA VAL A 301 35.11 19.02 4.78
C VAL A 301 34.58 20.36 4.24
N LEU A 302 33.43 20.82 4.74
CA LEU A 302 32.89 22.16 4.46
C LEU A 302 32.41 22.83 5.75
N SER A 303 32.88 24.04 6.01
CA SER A 303 32.35 24.89 7.08
C SER A 303 31.11 25.67 6.61
N GLY A 304 30.24 26.02 7.54
CA GLY A 304 29.11 26.93 7.34
C GLY A 304 28.61 27.48 8.66
N THR A 305 27.53 28.25 8.62
CA THR A 305 26.85 28.76 9.82
C THR A 305 25.35 28.50 9.74
N ILE A 306 24.72 28.36 10.90
CA ILE A 306 23.27 28.41 11.08
C ILE A 306 23.00 29.50 12.10
N ASP A 307 22.48 30.65 11.65
CA ASP A 307 22.43 31.85 12.48
C ASP A 307 23.85 32.18 13.00
N GLU A 308 24.06 32.36 14.30
CA GLU A 308 25.41 32.55 14.89
C GLU A 308 26.17 31.24 15.14
N LEU A 309 25.54 30.07 14.99
CA LEU A 309 26.19 28.78 15.27
C LEU A 309 27.02 28.30 14.08
N SER A 310 28.34 28.29 14.25
CA SER A 310 29.25 27.59 13.34
C SER A 310 28.96 26.09 13.29
N VAL A 311 28.92 25.55 12.07
CA VAL A 311 28.67 24.13 11.77
C VAL A 311 29.67 23.61 10.75
N ILE A 312 29.93 22.31 10.79
CA ILE A 312 30.86 21.66 9.88
C ILE A 312 30.29 20.38 9.31
N ALA A 313 30.31 20.26 7.99
CA ALA A 313 29.96 19.06 7.27
C ALA A 313 31.22 18.25 6.94
N VAL A 314 31.21 16.95 7.23
CA VAL A 314 32.32 16.02 6.98
C VAL A 314 31.83 14.90 6.07
N TYR A 315 32.57 14.64 5.00
CA TYR A 315 32.33 13.55 4.07
C TYR A 315 32.88 12.22 4.60
N ASP A 316 32.07 11.18 4.49
CA ASP A 316 32.42 9.80 4.78
C ASP A 316 32.66 9.07 3.44
N PRO A 317 33.92 8.79 3.06
CA PRO A 317 34.24 8.12 1.81
C PRO A 317 33.93 6.62 1.83
N GLU A 318 33.73 6.02 3.00
CA GLU A 318 33.53 4.59 3.18
C GLU A 318 32.06 4.23 2.97
N LEU A 319 31.15 5.09 3.43
CA LEU A 319 29.71 4.98 3.24
C LEU A 319 29.15 5.90 2.13
N ASP A 320 29.97 6.74 1.49
CA ASP A 320 29.53 7.78 0.53
C ASP A 320 28.34 8.59 1.08
N THR A 321 28.59 9.27 2.19
CA THR A 321 27.61 10.14 2.83
C THR A 321 28.28 11.33 3.49
N GLY A 322 27.50 12.17 4.17
CA GLY A 322 27.96 13.36 4.85
C GLY A 322 27.23 13.53 6.18
N TYR A 323 27.97 13.94 7.19
CA TYR A 323 27.44 14.25 8.51
C TYR A 323 27.72 15.71 8.83
N VAL A 324 26.73 16.41 9.40
CA VAL A 324 26.90 17.79 9.89
C VAL A 324 27.00 17.76 11.41
N TYR A 325 27.95 18.51 11.94
CA TYR A 325 28.22 18.66 13.36
C TYR A 325 28.19 20.14 13.75
N GLU A 326 27.82 20.42 14.99
CA GLU A 326 28.02 21.73 15.61
C GLU A 326 29.53 21.96 15.83
N ASN A 327 30.00 23.18 15.58
CA ASN A 327 31.39 23.59 15.77
C ASN A 327 31.48 24.92 16.54
N PRO A 328 30.96 25.00 17.78
CA PRO A 328 30.82 26.26 18.52
C PRO A 328 32.15 26.90 18.96
N ALA A 329 33.29 26.25 18.70
CA ALA A 329 34.64 26.75 18.99
C ALA A 329 35.45 27.06 17.71
N ASP A 330 34.79 27.15 16.55
CA ASP A 330 35.40 27.45 15.25
C ASP A 330 36.63 26.59 14.91
N MET A 331 36.64 25.34 15.37
CA MET A 331 37.78 24.45 15.18
C MET A 331 37.97 24.10 13.71
N THR A 332 39.21 24.12 13.24
CA THR A 332 39.58 23.68 11.89
C THR A 332 39.82 22.17 11.89
N PHE A 333 39.20 21.45 10.97
CA PHE A 333 39.33 20.00 10.86
C PHE A 333 40.00 19.61 9.54
N THR A 334 40.89 18.62 9.61
CA THR A 334 41.48 17.96 8.43
C THR A 334 41.15 16.47 8.46
N LEU A 335 40.76 15.91 7.31
CA LEU A 335 40.50 14.48 7.16
C LEU A 335 41.84 13.73 6.98
N GLU A 336 42.35 13.15 8.06
CA GLU A 336 43.45 12.18 7.97
C GLU A 336 42.91 10.84 7.46
N ARG A 337 43.26 10.49 6.21
CA ARG A 337 42.88 9.20 5.62
C ARG A 337 43.76 8.09 6.19
N LYS A 338 43.28 7.38 7.22
CA LYS A 338 43.93 6.13 7.68
C LYS A 338 43.85 5.06 6.59
N ASP A 339 45.00 4.68 6.02
CA ASP A 339 45.08 3.47 5.19
C ASP A 339 44.87 2.23 6.07
N ARG A 340 43.74 1.53 5.85
CA ARG A 340 43.23 0.45 6.72
C ARG A 340 44.14 -0.79 6.85
N ASP A 341 45.15 -0.94 6.00
CA ASP A 341 46.00 -2.15 5.95
C ASP A 341 46.98 -2.29 7.14
N ARG A 342 47.15 -1.28 8.01
CA ARG A 342 48.14 -1.31 9.11
C ARG A 342 47.61 -1.65 10.52
N ASP A 343 46.32 -1.43 10.81
CA ASP A 343 45.83 -1.36 12.21
C ASP A 343 45.01 -2.59 12.67
N ARG A 344 45.13 -3.75 12.02
CA ARG A 344 44.30 -4.94 12.35
C ARG A 344 44.70 -5.71 13.63
N LEU A 345 45.46 -5.08 14.53
CA LEU A 345 45.91 -5.67 15.80
C LEU A 345 45.63 -4.76 17.01
N SER A 346 44.99 -5.36 18.02
CA SER A 346 44.65 -4.81 19.34
C SER A 346 43.46 -3.82 19.43
N ARG A 347 42.37 -4.29 20.06
CA ARG A 347 41.87 -3.77 21.35
C ARG A 347 40.86 -4.74 21.97
N ARG A 348 40.93 -4.87 23.30
CA ARG A 348 40.10 -5.72 24.16
C ARG A 348 39.87 -4.95 25.45
N MET A 349 38.62 -4.68 25.84
CA MET A 349 38.28 -4.26 27.21
C MET A 349 36.78 -4.34 27.47
N GLU A 350 36.41 -4.94 28.61
CA GLU A 350 35.07 -4.95 29.21
C GLU A 350 35.01 -3.90 30.33
N PRO A 351 33.80 -3.54 30.82
CA PRO A 351 33.62 -3.35 32.25
C PRO A 351 32.34 -3.99 32.85
N ASN A 352 32.40 -4.28 34.15
CA ASN A 352 31.35 -4.93 34.95
C ASN A 352 30.40 -3.93 35.66
N MET A 353 29.10 -4.28 35.67
CA MET A 353 28.21 -4.50 36.84
C MET A 353 28.15 -3.51 38.04
N ILE A 354 26.94 -3.09 38.46
CA ILE A 354 26.28 -3.36 39.79
C ILE A 354 24.98 -2.55 40.05
N HIS A 355 24.09 -3.15 40.86
CA HIS A 355 22.68 -2.85 41.22
C HIS A 355 22.35 -1.57 42.03
N HIS A 356 21.04 -1.27 42.16
CA HIS A 356 20.38 -1.10 43.47
C HIS A 356 18.90 -1.55 43.50
N HIS A 357 18.24 -1.51 44.68
CA HIS A 357 17.13 -2.39 45.09
C HIS A 357 16.19 -1.72 46.12
N CYS A 358 14.86 -2.02 46.13
CA CYS A 358 13.79 -1.76 47.16
C CYS A 358 12.44 -1.43 46.47
N ARG A 359 11.20 -1.60 46.99
CA ARG A 359 10.48 -2.30 48.11
C ARG A 359 9.00 -2.33 47.63
N SER A 360 8.17 -3.39 47.67
CA SER A 360 7.71 -4.33 48.72
C SER A 360 6.45 -3.90 49.52
N HIS A 361 5.51 -4.86 49.65
CA HIS A 361 4.33 -4.96 50.54
C HIS A 361 2.94 -4.45 50.09
N ALA A 362 1.91 -5.15 50.60
CA ALA A 362 0.50 -5.12 50.21
C ALA A 362 -0.43 -5.25 51.46
N CYS A 363 -1.75 -5.19 51.22
CA CYS A 363 -2.89 -5.74 52.00
C CYS A 363 -3.99 -4.75 52.46
N THR A 364 -5.14 -4.82 51.76
CA THR A 364 -6.51 -5.18 52.26
C THR A 364 -7.14 -4.48 53.49
N VAL A 365 -8.40 -4.00 53.37
CA VAL A 365 -9.63 -4.46 54.10
C VAL A 365 -10.82 -3.44 54.05
N SER A 366 -12.02 -4.02 53.88
CA SER A 366 -13.42 -3.51 53.89
C SER A 366 -13.91 -2.66 55.09
N MET A 367 -14.91 -1.76 54.88
CA MET A 367 -16.28 -1.87 55.49
C MET A 367 -17.32 -0.76 55.14
N GLN A 368 -18.47 -1.21 54.60
CA GLN A 368 -19.90 -0.85 54.80
C GLN A 368 -20.43 0.48 55.44
N CYS A 369 -21.49 1.03 54.79
CA CYS A 369 -22.91 1.14 55.26
C CYS A 369 -23.63 2.51 55.31
N GLY A 370 -24.86 2.54 54.73
CA GLY A 370 -26.01 3.41 55.07
C GLY A 370 -26.26 4.67 54.21
N LEU A 371 -27.48 5.19 54.01
CA LEU A 371 -28.88 4.69 54.20
C LEU A 371 -29.88 5.72 53.57
N HIS A 372 -31.13 5.32 53.30
CA HIS A 372 -32.31 6.16 52.87
C HIS A 372 -32.28 6.82 51.46
N GLY A 373 -33.41 6.99 50.75
CA GLY A 373 -34.78 6.51 51.02
C GLY A 373 -35.84 6.96 50.00
N GLN A 374 -36.87 6.11 49.84
CA GLN A 374 -38.28 6.34 49.43
C GLN A 374 -38.71 7.01 48.09
N ASP A 375 -39.77 6.37 47.55
CA ASP A 375 -40.94 6.92 46.84
C ASP A 375 -40.82 7.54 45.42
N THR A 376 -41.81 7.52 44.51
CA THR A 376 -42.99 6.64 44.20
C THR A 376 -43.47 7.05 42.77
N ILE A 377 -44.41 6.31 42.14
CA ILE A 377 -45.18 6.68 40.90
C ILE A 377 -44.41 6.42 39.58
N GLN A 378 -44.71 5.45 38.69
CA GLN A 378 -45.95 4.81 38.18
C GLN A 378 -46.63 5.56 37.00
N LYS A 379 -47.11 4.81 35.98
CA LYS A 379 -47.72 5.23 34.69
C LYS A 379 -46.69 5.70 33.64
N LEU A 380 -46.65 5.24 32.39
CA LEU A 380 -47.72 4.71 31.52
C LEU A 380 -47.24 3.50 30.67
N ARG A 381 -47.99 2.40 30.72
CA ARG A 381 -47.96 1.32 29.72
C ARG A 381 -49.39 0.82 29.50
N CYS A 382 -50.12 1.47 28.59
CA CYS A 382 -51.37 1.00 27.95
C CYS A 382 -52.03 2.16 27.20
N MET A 383 -51.79 2.27 25.89
CA MET A 383 -52.77 2.84 24.94
C MET A 383 -52.45 2.41 23.50
N LEU A 384 -53.48 2.38 22.65
CA LEU A 384 -53.42 2.18 21.20
C LEU A 384 -53.17 0.74 20.70
N MET A 385 -54.13 -0.12 21.00
CA MET A 385 -54.71 -0.99 19.97
C MET A 385 -55.85 -0.26 19.27
N THR A 386 -56.16 -0.67 18.04
CA THR A 386 -57.32 -0.30 17.20
C THR A 386 -57.49 1.19 16.83
N GLU A 387 -57.22 1.49 15.55
CA GLU A 387 -58.34 1.78 14.65
C GLU A 387 -58.10 1.20 13.25
N ARG A 388 -59.17 0.69 12.64
CA ARG A 388 -59.18 -0.02 11.35
C ARG A 388 -59.74 0.91 10.26
N SER A 389 -59.65 0.43 9.01
CA SER A 389 -60.43 0.85 7.84
C SER A 389 -60.20 2.26 7.28
N HIS A 390 -59.20 2.39 6.40
CA HIS A 390 -59.35 3.18 5.17
C HIS A 390 -58.36 2.84 4.02
N GLU A 391 -57.98 1.56 3.84
CA GLU A 391 -56.96 1.17 2.85
C GLU A 391 -57.35 -0.09 2.05
N GLN A 392 -58.47 -0.07 1.32
CA GLN A 392 -58.90 -1.20 0.50
C GLN A 392 -59.57 -0.81 -0.83
N SER A 393 -58.90 0.07 -1.60
CA SER A 393 -59.33 0.40 -2.98
C SER A 393 -58.22 0.94 -3.92
N ARG A 394 -56.92 0.80 -3.58
CA ARG A 394 -55.85 1.44 -4.38
C ARG A 394 -54.60 0.62 -4.68
N ASP A 395 -54.55 -0.66 -4.30
CA ASP A 395 -53.38 -1.53 -4.54
C ASP A 395 -53.76 -2.93 -5.09
N LYS A 396 -54.10 -2.97 -6.39
CA LYS A 396 -54.14 -4.21 -7.20
C LYS A 396 -53.63 -4.01 -8.64
N THR A 397 -53.51 -2.77 -9.09
CA THR A 397 -53.01 -2.40 -10.43
C THR A 397 -51.51 -2.15 -10.49
N ASP A 398 -50.84 -1.85 -9.37
CA ASP A 398 -49.40 -1.56 -9.35
C ASP A 398 -48.54 -2.84 -9.22
N THR A 399 -48.95 -3.75 -8.33
CA THR A 399 -48.35 -5.09 -8.16
C THR A 399 -48.39 -5.94 -9.43
N THR A 400 -49.36 -5.74 -10.33
CA THR A 400 -49.42 -6.45 -11.62
C THR A 400 -48.49 -5.85 -12.68
N ASP A 401 -48.27 -4.53 -12.70
CA ASP A 401 -47.35 -3.91 -13.66
C ASP A 401 -45.88 -4.06 -13.23
N THR A 402 -45.57 -3.99 -11.93
CA THR A 402 -44.23 -4.35 -11.43
C THR A 402 -43.89 -5.81 -11.74
N ASN A 403 -44.79 -6.77 -11.50
CA ASN A 403 -44.54 -8.18 -11.86
C ASN A 403 -44.35 -8.36 -13.38
N ARG A 404 -45.15 -7.65 -14.21
CA ARG A 404 -45.02 -7.66 -15.67
C ARG A 404 -43.71 -7.01 -16.15
N ARG A 405 -43.20 -5.98 -15.46
CA ARG A 405 -41.88 -5.38 -15.72
C ARG A 405 -40.74 -6.33 -15.34
N TRP A 406 -40.83 -7.00 -14.18
CA TRP A 406 -39.84 -8.02 -13.77
C TRP A 406 -39.83 -9.22 -14.72
N GLN A 407 -41.00 -9.74 -15.14
CA GLN A 407 -41.10 -10.82 -16.14
C GLN A 407 -40.51 -10.41 -17.49
N LYS A 408 -40.73 -9.17 -17.96
CA LYS A 408 -40.10 -8.65 -19.18
C LYS A 408 -38.58 -8.50 -19.03
N ALA A 409 -38.09 -8.04 -17.88
CA ALA A 409 -36.66 -7.94 -17.63
C ALA A 409 -35.99 -9.34 -17.61
N LEU A 410 -36.60 -10.31 -16.93
CA LEU A 410 -36.15 -11.70 -16.88
C LEU A 410 -36.14 -12.35 -18.27
N SER A 411 -37.14 -12.11 -19.13
CA SER A 411 -37.17 -12.67 -20.48
C SER A 411 -36.13 -12.07 -21.42
N VAL A 412 -35.78 -10.79 -21.24
CA VAL A 412 -34.64 -10.18 -21.94
C VAL A 412 -33.32 -10.77 -21.47
N ILE A 413 -33.14 -10.97 -20.15
CA ILE A 413 -31.94 -11.61 -19.58
C ILE A 413 -31.78 -13.04 -20.10
N ASP A 414 -32.84 -13.86 -20.07
CA ASP A 414 -32.81 -15.23 -20.59
C ASP A 414 -32.43 -15.27 -22.08
N SER A 415 -33.01 -14.37 -22.88
CA SER A 415 -32.67 -14.26 -24.30
C SER A 415 -31.19 -13.88 -24.53
N VAL A 416 -30.67 -12.93 -23.75
CA VAL A 416 -29.24 -12.52 -23.78
C VAL A 416 -28.32 -13.68 -23.39
N LEU A 417 -28.62 -14.38 -22.31
CA LEU A 417 -27.85 -15.55 -21.86
C LEU A 417 -27.87 -16.66 -22.90
N ARG A 418 -29.03 -16.93 -23.52
CA ARG A 418 -29.19 -17.92 -24.59
C ARG A 418 -28.27 -17.61 -25.78
N TRP A 419 -28.25 -16.37 -26.28
CA TRP A 419 -27.37 -15.98 -27.38
C TRP A 419 -25.89 -16.12 -27.03
N ILE A 420 -25.48 -15.74 -25.82
CA ILE A 420 -24.11 -15.94 -25.32
C ILE A 420 -23.75 -17.44 -25.31
N LEU A 421 -24.63 -18.28 -24.77
CA LEU A 421 -24.43 -19.74 -24.73
C LEU A 421 -24.38 -20.37 -26.13
N THR A 422 -25.18 -19.89 -27.09
CA THR A 422 -25.12 -20.31 -28.50
C THR A 422 -23.78 -19.95 -29.16
N ALA A 423 -23.25 -18.75 -28.90
CA ALA A 423 -21.93 -18.37 -29.38
C ALA A 423 -20.82 -19.25 -28.76
N ILE A 424 -20.87 -19.46 -27.44
CA ILE A 424 -19.91 -20.29 -26.69
C ILE A 424 -19.93 -21.74 -27.18
N SER A 425 -21.11 -22.33 -27.37
CA SER A 425 -21.24 -23.73 -27.80
C SER A 425 -20.73 -23.92 -29.22
N ALA A 426 -21.05 -23.01 -30.16
CA ALA A 426 -20.55 -23.04 -31.53
C ALA A 426 -19.02 -22.90 -31.61
N ILE A 427 -18.42 -22.05 -30.77
CA ILE A 427 -16.95 -21.93 -30.64
C ILE A 427 -16.36 -23.22 -30.06
N ARG A 428 -16.95 -23.77 -28.99
CA ARG A 428 -16.47 -25.00 -28.32
C ARG A 428 -16.55 -26.25 -29.18
N GLN A 429 -17.56 -26.37 -30.04
CA GLN A 429 -17.68 -27.48 -31.01
C GLN A 429 -16.49 -27.53 -31.99
N GLN A 430 -15.86 -26.39 -32.29
CA GLN A 430 -14.70 -26.34 -33.17
C GLN A 430 -13.41 -26.19 -32.36
N ARG A 431 -12.69 -27.29 -32.14
CA ARG A 431 -11.44 -27.32 -31.35
C ARG A 431 -10.43 -26.23 -31.75
N GLN A 432 -10.32 -25.88 -33.04
CA GLN A 432 -9.44 -24.79 -33.50
C GLN A 432 -9.86 -23.41 -32.96
N LEU A 433 -11.16 -23.11 -32.90
CA LEU A 433 -11.68 -21.84 -32.40
C LEU A 433 -11.62 -21.79 -30.87
N GLY A 434 -11.87 -22.90 -30.18
CA GLY A 434 -11.64 -23.01 -28.73
C GLY A 434 -10.18 -22.78 -28.35
N LEU A 435 -9.23 -23.34 -29.12
CA LEU A 435 -7.80 -23.08 -28.93
C LEU A 435 -7.43 -21.62 -29.23
N LEU A 436 -7.97 -21.02 -30.30
CA LEU A 436 -7.76 -19.60 -30.60
C LEU A 436 -8.26 -18.69 -29.48
N ALA A 437 -9.48 -18.93 -28.97
CA ALA A 437 -10.05 -18.19 -27.84
C ALA A 437 -9.17 -18.31 -26.58
N GLY A 438 -8.68 -19.52 -26.30
CA GLY A 438 -7.76 -19.78 -25.19
C GLY A 438 -6.44 -19.02 -25.33
N ILE A 439 -5.77 -19.11 -26.48
CA ILE A 439 -4.49 -18.44 -26.72
C ILE A 439 -4.64 -16.92 -26.65
N VAL A 440 -5.64 -16.35 -27.32
CA VAL A 440 -5.91 -14.90 -27.31
C VAL A 440 -6.23 -14.43 -25.88
N GLY A 441 -7.06 -15.18 -25.15
CA GLY A 441 -7.37 -14.90 -23.75
C GLY A 441 -6.13 -14.96 -22.84
N SER A 442 -5.31 -16.01 -22.94
CA SER A 442 -4.08 -16.13 -22.14
C SER A 442 -3.06 -15.03 -22.43
N VAL A 443 -2.88 -14.64 -23.70
CA VAL A 443 -2.01 -13.52 -24.08
C VAL A 443 -2.58 -12.20 -23.53
N TYR A 444 -3.88 -11.95 -23.70
CA TYR A 444 -4.53 -10.76 -23.13
C TYR A 444 -4.39 -10.69 -21.61
N PHE A 445 -4.60 -11.81 -20.91
CA PHE A 445 -4.49 -11.88 -19.46
C PHE A 445 -3.05 -11.64 -18.97
N GLY A 446 -2.06 -12.23 -19.63
CA GLY A 446 -0.64 -11.98 -19.32
C GLY A 446 -0.25 -10.52 -19.53
N VAL A 447 -0.65 -9.92 -20.66
CA VAL A 447 -0.42 -8.49 -20.95
C VAL A 447 -1.17 -7.59 -19.97
N TYR A 448 -2.41 -7.92 -19.60
CA TYR A 448 -3.18 -7.19 -18.59
C TYR A 448 -2.49 -7.21 -17.23
N LEU A 449 -2.15 -8.40 -16.72
CA LEU A 449 -1.46 -8.54 -15.43
C LEU A 449 -0.10 -7.83 -15.43
N TRP A 450 0.63 -7.89 -16.55
CA TRP A 450 1.91 -7.19 -16.71
C TRP A 450 1.73 -5.67 -16.73
N GLY A 451 0.74 -5.18 -17.47
CA GLY A 451 0.36 -3.78 -17.51
C GLY A 451 0.05 -3.23 -16.11
N ILE A 452 -0.78 -3.94 -15.33
CA ILE A 452 -1.08 -3.54 -13.94
C ILE A 452 0.06 -3.83 -12.94
N GLY A 453 1.16 -4.45 -13.36
CA GLY A 453 2.28 -4.81 -12.49
C GLY A 453 2.00 -5.98 -11.54
N HIS A 454 0.88 -6.65 -11.69
CA HIS A 454 0.55 -7.87 -10.95
C HIS A 454 1.30 -9.08 -11.47
N LEU A 455 1.85 -9.03 -12.69
CA LEU A 455 2.80 -10.00 -13.21
C LEU A 455 4.07 -9.26 -13.63
N ALA A 456 5.19 -9.53 -12.98
CA ALA A 456 6.41 -8.77 -13.22
C ALA A 456 7.66 -9.62 -12.96
N PRO A 457 8.84 -9.20 -13.45
CA PRO A 457 10.10 -9.78 -13.01
C PRO A 457 10.16 -9.84 -11.48
N GLY A 458 10.54 -11.01 -10.98
CA GLY A 458 10.77 -11.28 -9.57
C GLY A 458 12.25 -11.23 -9.23
N LEU A 459 12.54 -11.12 -7.93
CA LEU A 459 13.89 -11.03 -7.38
C LEU A 459 14.56 -12.40 -7.19
N GLY A 460 14.02 -13.46 -7.80
CA GLY A 460 14.43 -14.83 -7.54
C GLY A 460 13.58 -15.52 -6.46
N GLY A 461 14.08 -16.68 -6.00
CA GLY A 461 13.47 -17.48 -4.95
C GLY A 461 12.18 -18.22 -5.33
N TRP A 462 11.64 -18.95 -4.35
CA TRP A 462 10.31 -19.55 -4.40
C TRP A 462 9.57 -19.16 -3.13
N GLY A 463 8.39 -18.57 -3.25
CA GLY A 463 7.69 -18.02 -2.08
C GLY A 463 6.20 -17.85 -2.30
N LEU A 464 5.44 -18.02 -1.21
CA LEU A 464 4.01 -17.72 -1.14
C LEU A 464 3.76 -16.88 0.11
N THR A 465 3.41 -15.61 -0.08
CA THR A 465 2.99 -14.72 1.00
C THR A 465 1.48 -14.50 0.86
N ILE A 466 0.72 -14.72 1.94
CA ILE A 466 -0.71 -14.41 2.01
C ILE A 466 -0.89 -13.34 3.09
N VAL A 467 -1.70 -12.32 2.83
CA VAL A 467 -1.97 -11.25 3.81
C VAL A 467 -2.81 -11.78 4.98
N SER A 468 -2.68 -11.17 6.17
CA SER A 468 -3.29 -11.70 7.41
C SER A 468 -4.82 -11.78 7.38
N ASP A 469 -5.50 -10.83 6.71
CA ASP A 469 -6.93 -10.90 6.41
C ASP A 469 -7.16 -10.80 4.90
N PRO A 470 -7.20 -11.94 4.19
CA PRO A 470 -7.46 -11.96 2.75
C PRO A 470 -8.87 -11.48 2.39
N PHE A 471 -9.87 -11.71 3.25
CA PHE A 471 -11.28 -11.46 2.91
C PHE A 471 -11.61 -9.97 2.93
N ALA A 472 -11.19 -9.24 3.96
CA ALA A 472 -11.34 -7.78 3.99
C ALA A 472 -10.45 -7.10 2.92
N THR A 473 -9.22 -7.58 2.74
CA THR A 473 -8.28 -6.97 1.78
C THR A 473 -8.74 -7.13 0.33
N PHE A 474 -9.41 -8.24 -0.03
CA PHE A 474 -9.75 -8.58 -1.42
C PHE A 474 -10.62 -7.54 -2.14
N THR A 475 -11.54 -6.89 -1.42
CA THR A 475 -12.40 -5.82 -1.95
C THR A 475 -11.91 -4.42 -1.61
N THR A 476 -10.81 -4.29 -0.86
CA THR A 476 -10.24 -3.00 -0.49
C THR A 476 -9.62 -2.33 -1.73
N PRO A 477 -10.00 -1.08 -2.06
CA PRO A 477 -9.38 -0.33 -3.14
C PRO A 477 -7.87 -0.15 -2.96
N ALA A 478 -7.16 -0.24 -4.07
CA ALA A 478 -5.78 0.21 -4.21
C ALA A 478 -5.74 1.59 -4.87
N LEU A 479 -4.54 2.06 -5.22
CA LEU A 479 -4.37 3.30 -5.98
C LEU A 479 -5.02 3.17 -7.37
N GLY A 480 -6.12 3.89 -7.57
CA GLY A 480 -6.82 4.03 -8.84
C GLY A 480 -8.16 3.27 -8.93
N PRO A 481 -9.03 3.67 -9.87
CA PRO A 481 -10.36 3.08 -10.06
C PRO A 481 -10.29 1.64 -10.56
N PHE A 482 -11.20 0.79 -10.07
CA PHE A 482 -11.23 -0.66 -10.33
C PHE A 482 -9.91 -1.39 -10.02
N SER A 483 -9.05 -0.80 -9.18
CA SER A 483 -7.82 -1.40 -8.69
C SER A 483 -8.01 -1.90 -7.26
N TYR A 484 -7.68 -3.16 -6.99
CA TYR A 484 -7.89 -3.80 -5.69
C TYR A 484 -6.58 -4.38 -5.12
N ARG A 485 -6.41 -4.21 -3.80
CA ARG A 485 -5.19 -4.62 -3.07
C ARG A 485 -4.93 -6.13 -3.24
N PRO A 486 -3.68 -6.55 -3.55
CA PRO A 486 -3.34 -7.97 -3.59
C PRO A 486 -3.45 -8.66 -2.24
N ILE A 487 -3.93 -9.90 -2.26
CA ILE A 487 -4.09 -10.76 -1.07
C ILE A 487 -3.05 -11.87 -1.00
N ALA A 488 -2.41 -12.20 -2.13
CA ALA A 488 -1.31 -13.15 -2.17
C ALA A 488 -0.22 -12.74 -3.16
N ARG A 489 1.03 -12.96 -2.78
CA ARG A 489 2.23 -12.85 -3.62
C ARG A 489 2.80 -14.24 -3.84
N ILE A 490 2.98 -14.61 -5.10
CA ILE A 490 3.54 -15.89 -5.54
C ILE A 490 4.84 -15.57 -6.28
N GLN A 491 5.97 -16.05 -5.78
CA GLN A 491 7.29 -15.93 -6.40
C GLN A 491 7.72 -17.28 -6.97
N ILE A 492 8.05 -17.30 -8.26
CA ILE A 492 8.44 -18.48 -9.04
C ILE A 492 9.70 -18.10 -9.82
N GLY A 493 10.85 -18.19 -9.15
CA GLY A 493 12.14 -17.77 -9.70
C GLY A 493 12.13 -16.32 -10.16
N ALA A 494 12.37 -16.10 -11.45
CA ALA A 494 12.42 -14.77 -12.07
C ALA A 494 11.04 -14.10 -12.26
N LEU A 495 9.96 -14.63 -11.68
CA LEU A 495 8.59 -14.14 -11.89
C LEU A 495 7.84 -13.96 -10.58
N THR A 496 7.30 -12.76 -10.35
CA THR A 496 6.37 -12.46 -9.24
C THR A 496 4.96 -12.29 -9.79
N TYR A 497 3.99 -12.98 -9.19
CA TYR A 497 2.56 -12.82 -9.44
C TYR A 497 1.82 -12.34 -8.18
N LEU A 498 0.97 -11.33 -8.33
CA LEU A 498 0.14 -10.74 -7.27
C LEU A 498 -1.34 -11.04 -7.53
N PHE A 499 -1.94 -11.91 -6.72
CA PHE A 499 -3.35 -12.25 -6.84
C PHE A 499 -4.24 -11.22 -6.12
N SER A 500 -5.21 -10.64 -6.82
CA SER A 500 -6.26 -9.78 -6.27
C SER A 500 -7.57 -9.90 -7.06
N LEU A 501 -8.60 -9.16 -6.69
CA LEU A 501 -9.83 -9.03 -7.49
C LEU A 501 -9.55 -8.55 -8.93
N ASN A 502 -8.47 -7.78 -9.16
CA ASN A 502 -7.97 -7.42 -10.49
C ASN A 502 -7.72 -8.68 -11.35
N SER A 503 -7.21 -9.76 -10.77
CA SER A 503 -6.96 -11.01 -11.50
C SER A 503 -8.25 -11.68 -11.96
N ILE A 504 -9.35 -11.59 -11.19
CA ILE A 504 -10.65 -12.13 -11.60
C ILE A 504 -11.27 -11.26 -12.72
N ILE A 505 -11.21 -9.94 -12.56
CA ILE A 505 -11.69 -8.97 -13.57
C ILE A 505 -10.92 -9.16 -14.89
N GLY A 506 -9.59 -9.21 -14.84
CA GLY A 506 -8.72 -9.45 -15.98
C GLY A 506 -8.98 -10.79 -16.66
N LEU A 507 -9.24 -11.85 -15.89
CA LEU A 507 -9.57 -13.16 -16.43
C LEU A 507 -10.94 -13.16 -17.14
N ALA A 508 -11.95 -12.49 -16.58
CA ALA A 508 -13.26 -12.35 -17.20
C ALA A 508 -13.18 -11.55 -18.52
N LEU A 509 -12.42 -10.45 -18.54
CA LEU A 509 -12.12 -9.67 -19.75
C LEU A 509 -11.37 -10.52 -20.79
N ALA A 510 -10.35 -11.26 -20.40
CA ALA A 510 -9.59 -12.15 -21.26
C ALA A 510 -10.48 -13.22 -21.93
N MET A 511 -11.40 -13.83 -21.17
CA MET A 511 -12.38 -14.77 -21.72
C MET A 511 -13.31 -14.09 -22.74
N LEU A 512 -13.82 -12.89 -22.43
CA LEU A 512 -14.67 -12.12 -23.35
C LEU A 512 -13.94 -11.74 -24.65
N VAL A 513 -12.70 -11.28 -24.57
CA VAL A 513 -11.87 -10.93 -25.75
C VAL A 513 -11.59 -12.18 -26.59
N GLY A 514 -11.15 -13.27 -25.97
CA GLY A 514 -10.90 -14.55 -26.66
C GLY A 514 -12.14 -15.10 -27.38
N MET A 515 -13.31 -15.05 -26.72
CA MET A 515 -14.59 -15.45 -27.33
C MET A 515 -15.01 -14.55 -28.49
N ASN A 516 -14.84 -13.24 -28.38
CA ASN A 516 -15.18 -12.30 -29.47
C ASN A 516 -14.29 -12.49 -30.70
N VAL A 517 -12.98 -12.69 -30.51
CA VAL A 517 -12.05 -12.97 -31.63
C VAL A 517 -12.38 -14.31 -32.30
N ALA A 518 -12.60 -15.38 -31.52
CA ALA A 518 -12.95 -16.69 -32.08
C ALA A 518 -14.33 -16.69 -32.78
N GLY A 519 -15.33 -16.00 -32.22
CA GLY A 519 -16.64 -15.83 -32.83
C GLY A 519 -16.60 -14.98 -34.12
N SER A 520 -15.74 -13.97 -34.18
CA SER A 520 -15.49 -13.19 -35.40
C SER A 520 -14.89 -14.06 -36.50
N VAL A 521 -13.89 -14.90 -36.17
CA VAL A 521 -13.28 -15.85 -37.11
C VAL A 521 -14.28 -16.93 -37.56
N LEU A 522 -15.19 -17.39 -36.69
CA LEU A 522 -16.27 -18.32 -37.05
C LEU A 522 -17.18 -17.74 -38.13
N LEU A 523 -17.65 -16.50 -37.95
CA LEU A 523 -18.51 -15.82 -38.92
C LEU A 523 -17.77 -15.51 -40.22
N TRP A 524 -16.50 -15.08 -40.15
CA TRP A 524 -15.69 -14.79 -41.34
C TRP A 524 -15.41 -16.04 -42.18
N ARG A 525 -15.20 -17.21 -41.54
CA ARG A 525 -15.02 -18.50 -42.24
C ARG A 525 -16.31 -19.11 -42.80
N ARG A 526 -17.49 -18.54 -42.53
CA ARG A 526 -18.80 -19.00 -43.07
C ARG A 526 -19.53 -17.90 -43.86
N PRO A 527 -18.94 -17.37 -44.96
CA PRO A 527 -19.51 -16.25 -45.69
C PRO A 527 -20.84 -16.59 -46.39
N THR A 528 -21.02 -17.84 -46.83
CA THR A 528 -22.24 -18.29 -47.54
C THR A 528 -23.53 -18.23 -46.72
N ALA A 529 -23.44 -18.03 -45.41
CA ALA A 529 -24.59 -17.86 -44.52
C ALA A 529 -24.91 -16.38 -44.19
N CYS A 530 -24.07 -15.44 -44.62
CA CYS A 530 -24.34 -14.01 -44.53
C CYS A 530 -24.60 -13.46 -45.94
N GLY A 531 -25.87 -13.23 -46.28
CA GLY A 531 -26.30 -12.69 -47.59
C GLY A 531 -25.91 -11.22 -47.80
N LEU A 532 -24.61 -10.93 -47.80
CA LEU A 532 -24.02 -9.59 -47.93
C LEU A 532 -22.87 -9.63 -48.94
N HIS A 533 -23.07 -8.98 -50.08
CA HIS A 533 -22.02 -8.66 -51.05
C HIS A 533 -21.12 -7.52 -50.52
N GLY A 534 -20.47 -7.71 -49.37
CA GLY A 534 -19.64 -6.67 -48.75
C GLY A 534 -18.77 -7.16 -47.59
N ALA A 535 -17.47 -6.88 -47.66
CA ALA A 535 -16.46 -7.35 -46.71
C ALA A 535 -16.50 -6.70 -45.30
N SER A 536 -17.51 -5.88 -45.00
CA SER A 536 -17.59 -5.06 -43.78
C SER A 536 -18.00 -5.85 -42.51
N GLY A 537 -18.67 -7.00 -42.66
CA GLY A 537 -19.25 -7.74 -41.54
C GLY A 537 -18.25 -8.39 -40.57
N GLY A 538 -17.06 -8.79 -41.05
CA GLY A 538 -16.02 -9.41 -40.21
C GLY A 538 -15.13 -8.38 -39.49
N ILE A 539 -14.87 -7.24 -40.13
CA ILE A 539 -13.98 -6.19 -39.61
C ILE A 539 -14.61 -5.47 -38.41
N LEU A 540 -15.92 -5.16 -38.49
CA LEU A 540 -16.66 -4.51 -37.41
C LEU A 540 -16.78 -5.35 -36.13
N ALA A 541 -16.62 -6.67 -36.21
CA ALA A 541 -16.67 -7.56 -35.04
C ALA A 541 -15.32 -7.66 -34.30
N GLY A 542 -14.19 -7.44 -34.99
CA GLY A 542 -12.85 -7.48 -34.39
C GLY A 542 -12.41 -6.16 -33.72
N ILE A 543 -12.89 -5.02 -34.23
CA ILE A 543 -12.54 -3.67 -33.74
C ILE A 543 -12.76 -3.50 -32.21
N PRO A 544 -13.90 -3.94 -31.61
CA PRO A 544 -14.09 -3.86 -30.16
C PRO A 544 -13.03 -4.57 -29.32
N GLY A 545 -12.53 -5.73 -29.78
CA GLY A 545 -11.51 -6.49 -29.06
C GLY A 545 -10.15 -5.78 -29.03
N LEU A 546 -9.81 -5.04 -30.10
CA LEU A 546 -8.59 -4.24 -30.17
C LEU A 546 -8.70 -2.97 -29.31
N ILE A 547 -9.85 -2.28 -29.33
CA ILE A 547 -10.08 -1.07 -28.51
C ILE A 547 -10.17 -1.41 -27.01
N SER A 548 -10.60 -2.62 -26.64
CA SER A 548 -10.56 -3.08 -25.24
C SER A 548 -9.14 -3.12 -24.65
N GLY A 549 -8.11 -3.33 -25.49
CA GLY A 549 -6.72 -3.35 -25.02
C GLY A 549 -6.23 -2.00 -24.51
N THR A 550 -6.56 -0.91 -25.23
CA THR A 550 -6.23 0.45 -24.79
C THR A 550 -7.08 0.90 -23.61
N ALA A 551 -8.33 0.43 -23.51
CA ALA A 551 -9.20 0.67 -22.36
C ALA A 551 -8.63 0.13 -21.04
N CYS A 552 -8.03 -1.07 -21.05
CA CYS A 552 -7.59 -1.74 -19.82
C CYS A 552 -6.13 -1.45 -19.42
N CYS A 553 -5.26 -1.05 -20.36
CA CYS A 553 -3.83 -0.78 -20.08
C CYS A 553 -3.43 0.69 -20.30
N GLY A 554 -4.30 1.51 -20.90
CA GLY A 554 -4.02 2.90 -21.25
C GLY A 554 -3.55 3.82 -20.11
N PRO A 555 -4.14 3.78 -18.89
CA PRO A 555 -3.73 4.66 -17.79
C PRO A 555 -2.25 4.47 -17.42
N ILE A 556 -1.81 3.21 -17.37
CA ILE A 556 -0.46 2.87 -16.90
C ILE A 556 0.56 3.11 -18.01
N ILE A 557 0.18 2.88 -19.27
CA ILE A 557 1.01 3.27 -20.42
C ILE A 557 1.22 4.81 -20.44
N LEU A 558 0.17 5.61 -20.18
CA LEU A 558 0.33 7.07 -20.08
C LEU A 558 1.21 7.51 -18.91
N LEU A 559 1.09 6.85 -17.76
CA LEU A 559 1.90 7.11 -16.57
C LEU A 559 3.38 6.78 -16.82
N VAL A 560 3.67 5.65 -17.49
CA VAL A 560 5.02 5.24 -17.91
C VAL A 560 5.61 6.16 -18.98
N ILE A 561 4.81 6.65 -19.93
CA ILE A 561 5.24 7.65 -20.94
C ILE A 561 5.36 9.05 -20.31
N GLY A 562 4.92 9.25 -19.06
CA GLY A 562 5.05 10.50 -18.33
C GLY A 562 4.18 11.63 -18.87
N VAL A 563 3.10 11.29 -19.58
CA VAL A 563 2.09 12.25 -20.06
C VAL A 563 1.22 12.65 -18.86
N GLN A 564 1.10 13.94 -18.57
CA GLN A 564 0.18 14.42 -17.56
C GLN A 564 -1.26 14.19 -18.02
N ALA A 565 -1.89 13.14 -17.50
CA ALA A 565 -3.33 12.93 -17.64
C ALA A 565 -4.05 13.99 -16.79
N SER A 566 -4.81 14.88 -17.43
CA SER A 566 -5.72 15.77 -16.70
C SER A 566 -6.79 14.94 -15.97
N GLY A 567 -7.43 15.50 -14.94
CA GLY A 567 -8.51 14.80 -14.21
C GLY A 567 -9.66 14.31 -15.11
N VAL A 568 -9.86 14.97 -16.25
CA VAL A 568 -10.81 14.58 -17.31
C VAL A 568 -10.38 13.30 -18.03
N ILE A 569 -9.07 13.09 -18.23
CA ILE A 569 -8.53 11.86 -18.84
C ILE A 569 -8.66 10.70 -17.83
N ILE A 570 -8.37 10.92 -16.55
CA ILE A 570 -8.50 9.89 -15.51
C ILE A 570 -9.96 9.43 -15.36
N THR A 571 -10.92 10.37 -15.27
CA THR A 571 -12.37 10.06 -15.24
C THR A 571 -12.89 9.46 -16.55
N ALA A 572 -12.27 9.75 -17.70
CA ALA A 572 -12.58 9.03 -18.93
C ALA A 572 -12.16 7.55 -18.84
N PHE A 573 -10.99 7.25 -18.26
CA PHE A 573 -10.53 5.86 -18.06
C PHE A 573 -11.39 5.06 -17.07
N GLU A 574 -11.99 5.71 -16.07
CA GLU A 574 -12.96 5.07 -15.14
C GLU A 574 -14.13 4.43 -15.88
N LEU A 575 -14.60 5.08 -16.95
CA LEU A 575 -15.71 4.58 -17.77
C LEU A 575 -15.26 3.53 -18.80
N LEU A 576 -13.98 3.44 -19.15
CA LEU A 576 -13.51 2.56 -20.23
C LEU A 576 -13.59 1.08 -19.90
N VAL A 577 -13.32 0.65 -18.67
CA VAL A 577 -13.42 -0.79 -18.31
C VAL A 577 -14.89 -1.26 -18.30
N PRO A 578 -15.84 -0.58 -17.63
CA PRO A 578 -17.26 -0.91 -17.76
C PRO A 578 -17.79 -0.85 -19.19
N ALA A 579 -17.41 0.18 -19.98
CA ALA A 579 -17.81 0.29 -21.38
C ALA A 579 -17.25 -0.86 -22.23
N ALA A 580 -15.99 -1.25 -22.04
CA ALA A 580 -15.39 -2.39 -22.74
C ALA A 580 -16.13 -3.70 -22.43
N VAL A 581 -16.50 -3.96 -21.17
CA VAL A 581 -17.33 -5.12 -20.80
C VAL A 581 -18.67 -5.08 -21.53
N VAL A 582 -19.39 -3.95 -21.50
CA VAL A 582 -20.69 -3.81 -22.18
C VAL A 582 -20.59 -4.05 -23.68
N ILE A 583 -19.57 -3.48 -24.34
CA ILE A 583 -19.37 -3.65 -25.79
C ILE A 583 -18.98 -5.09 -26.13
N LEU A 584 -18.09 -5.74 -25.37
CA LEU A 584 -17.68 -7.13 -25.58
C LEU A 584 -18.85 -8.11 -25.38
N VAL A 585 -19.71 -7.87 -24.38
CA VAL A 585 -20.93 -8.67 -24.14
C VAL A 585 -21.94 -8.44 -25.28
N ALA A 586 -22.19 -7.19 -25.68
CA ALA A 586 -23.11 -6.87 -26.78
C ALA A 586 -22.64 -7.50 -28.12
N SER A 587 -21.34 -7.47 -28.39
CA SER A 587 -20.72 -8.11 -29.56
C SER A 587 -20.91 -9.63 -29.52
N LEU A 588 -20.66 -10.28 -28.37
CA LEU A 588 -20.88 -11.73 -28.21
C LEU A 588 -22.35 -12.13 -28.39
N VAL A 589 -23.29 -11.31 -27.88
CA VAL A 589 -24.74 -11.46 -28.11
C VAL A 589 -25.09 -11.33 -29.60
N MET A 590 -24.51 -10.37 -30.33
CA MET A 590 -24.73 -10.23 -31.77
C MET A 590 -24.19 -11.42 -32.56
N ILE A 591 -23.04 -11.97 -32.17
CA ILE A 591 -22.47 -13.19 -32.75
C ILE A 591 -23.43 -14.37 -32.52
N GLY A 592 -23.91 -14.57 -31.29
CA GLY A 592 -24.88 -15.60 -30.93
C GLY A 592 -26.18 -15.51 -31.72
N ARG A 593 -26.75 -14.30 -31.82
CA ARG A 593 -27.96 -14.00 -32.63
C ARG A 593 -27.77 -14.27 -34.11
N ARG A 594 -26.57 -14.08 -34.67
CA ARG A 594 -26.27 -14.42 -36.07
C ARG A 594 -26.18 -15.92 -36.25
N ILE A 595 -25.52 -16.64 -35.33
CA ILE A 595 -25.39 -18.10 -35.37
C ILE A 595 -26.75 -18.77 -35.28
N GLU A 596 -27.62 -18.35 -34.35
CA GLU A 596 -28.98 -18.90 -34.18
C GLU A 596 -29.89 -18.71 -35.40
N ARG A 597 -29.66 -17.68 -36.23
CA ARG A 597 -30.37 -17.47 -37.51
C ARG A 597 -29.86 -18.32 -38.67
N ILE A 598 -28.71 -18.98 -38.48
CA ILE A 598 -27.97 -19.72 -39.51
C ILE A 598 -28.00 -21.24 -39.24
N SER A 599 -28.21 -21.64 -37.98
CA SER A 599 -28.49 -23.00 -37.53
C SER A 599 -29.95 -23.39 -37.70
#